data_AF-A0A3Y2C086-F1
#
_entry.id   AF-A0A3Y2C086-F1
#
_cell.length_a   1.000
_cell.length_b   1.000
_cell.length_c   1.000
_cell.angle_alpha   90.00
_cell.angle_beta   90.00
_cell.angle_gamma   90.00
#
_symmetry.space_group_name_H-M   'P 1'
#
loop_
_entity.id
_entity.type
_entity.pdbx_description
1 polymer ?
#
loop_
_entity_poly.entity_id
_entity_poly.type
_entity_poly.pdbx_seq_one_letter_code
_entity_poly.pdbx_strand_id
1 'polypeptide(L)' 'IKVDIPETTRGALYSFVYNVGAGNFRTSTLLRKINQGDIKGACDQLRRWTYAGGKQWKGLMTRREIEREVCLWGQQ' A
#
# COMPACT_ATOMS: atom_id res chain seq x y z
N ILE A 1 9.68 -6.86 4.74
CA ILE A 1 9.40 -5.77 5.71
C ILE A 1 10.37 -5.99 6.87
N LYS A 2 11.08 -4.95 7.29
CA LYS A 2 12.19 -5.04 8.26
C LYS A 2 11.87 -4.45 9.64
N VAL A 3 10.69 -3.86 9.80
CA VAL A 3 10.22 -3.22 11.04
C VAL A 3 8.91 -3.85 11.46
N ASP A 4 8.56 -3.73 12.73
CA ASP A 4 7.24 -4.11 13.20
C ASP A 4 6.19 -3.15 12.64
N ILE A 5 5.08 -3.72 12.19
CA ILE A 5 3.93 -2.99 11.66
C ILE A 5 2.66 -3.56 12.27
N PRO A 6 1.60 -2.73 12.45
CA PRO A 6 0.29 -3.21 12.87
C PRO A 6 -0.25 -4.31 11.95
N GLU A 7 -1.04 -5.23 12.50
CA GLU A 7 -1.66 -6.32 11.72
C GLU A 7 -2.63 -5.80 10.66
N THR A 8 -3.30 -4.68 10.91
CA THR A 8 -4.14 -4.00 9.92
C THR A 8 -3.32 -3.47 8.75
N THR A 9 -2.18 -2.83 9.02
CA THR A 9 -1.20 -2.45 7.99
C THR A 9 -0.74 -3.67 7.21
N ARG A 10 -0.37 -4.77 7.88
CA ARG A 10 0.06 -6.02 7.22
C ARG A 10 -1.04 -6.59 6.31
N GLY A 11 -2.28 -6.63 6.77
CA GLY A 11 -3.44 -7.07 5.99
C GLY A 11 -3.70 -6.22 4.75
N ALA A 12 -3.62 -4.90 4.87
CA ALA A 12 -3.73 -3.99 3.73
C ALA A 12 -2.65 -4.25 2.68
N LEU A 13 -1.41 -4.52 3.11
CA LEU A 13 -0.30 -4.85 2.22
C LEU A 13 -0.49 -6.21 1.54
N TYR A 14 -1.05 -7.21 2.22
CA TYR A 14 -1.40 -8.48 1.58
C TYR A 14 -2.43 -8.26 0.46
N SER A 15 -3.50 -7.50 0.70
CA SER A 15 -4.47 -7.13 -0.35
C SER A 15 -3.81 -6.40 -1.51
N PHE A 16 -2.95 -5.43 -1.22
CA PHE A 16 -2.23 -4.66 -2.23
C PHE A 16 -1.34 -5.56 -3.09
N VAL A 17 -0.49 -6.38 -2.44
CA VAL A 17 0.44 -7.31 -3.11
C VAL A 17 -0.29 -8.35 -3.92
N TYR A 18 -1.43 -8.86 -3.44
CA TYR A 18 -2.27 -9.78 -4.20
C TYR A 18 -2.71 -9.18 -5.54
N ASN A 19 -2.95 -7.88 -5.60
CA ASN A 19 -3.37 -7.22 -6.84
C ASN A 19 -2.23 -6.77 -7.75
N VAL A 20 -1.14 -6.24 -7.19
CA VAL A 20 -0.03 -5.72 -8.01
C VAL A 20 1.08 -6.73 -8.24
N GLY A 21 1.11 -7.82 -7.48
CA GLY A 21 2.15 -8.83 -7.49
C GLY A 21 3.35 -8.51 -6.60
N ALA A 22 4.02 -9.55 -6.10
CA ALA A 22 5.15 -9.43 -5.19
C ALA A 22 6.38 -8.73 -5.81
N GLY A 23 6.61 -8.88 -7.11
CA GLY A 23 7.70 -8.20 -7.82
C GLY A 23 7.60 -6.68 -7.73
N ASN A 24 6.43 -6.14 -8.05
CA ASN A 24 6.13 -4.71 -7.98
C ASN A 24 6.22 -4.16 -6.55
N PHE A 25 5.78 -4.94 -5.55
CA PHE A 25 5.91 -4.54 -4.15
C PHE A 25 7.37 -4.44 -3.69
N ARG A 26 8.22 -5.42 -4.08
CA ARG A 26 9.63 -5.47 -3.67
C ARG A 26 10.44 -4.26 -4.13
N THR A 27 10.11 -3.66 -5.27
CA THR A 27 10.80 -2.48 -5.83
C THR A 27 10.10 -1.16 -5.51
N SER A 28 8.96 -1.20 -4.80
CA SER A 28 8.13 -0.03 -4.57
C SER A 28 8.75 0.99 -3.59
N THR A 29 8.48 2.28 -3.83
CA THR A 29 8.71 3.33 -2.83
C THR A 29 7.93 3.08 -1.53
N LEU A 30 6.79 2.42 -1.63
CA LEU A 30 5.98 2.01 -0.48
C LEU A 30 6.80 1.13 0.47
N LEU A 31 7.41 0.03 -0.03
CA LEU A 31 8.21 -0.86 0.80
C LEU A 31 9.44 -0.15 1.40
N ARG A 32 10.07 0.76 0.63
CA ARG A 32 11.17 1.59 1.13
C ARG A 32 10.73 2.41 2.35
N LYS A 33 9.58 3.09 2.27
CA LYS A 33 9.03 3.88 3.38
C LYS A 33 8.67 3.03 4.60
N ILE A 34 8.06 1.87 4.39
CA ILE A 34 7.80 0.92 5.50
C ILE A 34 9.09 0.58 6.23
N ASN A 35 10.14 0.19 5.48
CA ASN A 35 11.41 -0.20 6.10
C ASN A 35 12.16 0.98 6.76
N GLN A 36 11.74 2.22 6.51
CA GLN A 36 12.24 3.43 7.19
C GLN A 36 11.39 3.79 8.43
N GLY A 37 10.35 3.02 8.74
CA GLY A 37 9.40 3.34 9.82
C GLY A 37 8.34 4.38 9.43
N ASP A 38 8.37 4.91 8.20
CA ASP A 38 7.36 5.86 7.69
C ASP A 38 6.11 5.10 7.21
N ILE A 39 5.34 4.57 8.17
CA ILE A 39 4.12 3.79 7.88
C ILE A 39 3.06 4.68 7.22
N LYS A 40 2.81 5.89 7.75
CA LYS A 40 1.82 6.82 7.19
C LYS A 40 2.15 7.18 5.74
N GLY A 41 3.39 7.58 5.49
CA GLY A 41 3.85 7.88 4.14
C GLY A 41 3.86 6.66 3.22
N ALA A 42 4.06 5.45 3.75
CA ALA A 42 3.91 4.22 2.99
C ALA A 42 2.45 3.96 2.60
N CYS A 43 1.50 4.09 3.52
CA CYS A 43 0.08 3.96 3.22
C CYS A 43 -0.37 5.00 2.17
N ASP A 44 0.16 6.23 2.22
CA ASP A 44 -0.09 7.25 1.19
C ASP A 44 0.43 6.88 -0.21
N GLN A 45 1.48 6.02 -0.31
CA GLN A 45 1.96 5.54 -1.61
C GLN A 45 0.96 4.64 -2.33
N LEU A 46 -0.04 4.06 -1.65
CA LEU A 46 -1.07 3.23 -2.30
C LEU A 46 -1.78 4.00 -3.43
N ARG A 47 -2.00 5.31 -3.25
CA ARG A 47 -2.67 6.20 -4.23
C ARG A 47 -1.97 6.28 -5.58
N ARG A 48 -0.66 5.97 -5.64
CA ARG A 48 0.11 5.95 -6.89
C ARG A 48 -0.18 4.72 -7.75
N TRP A 49 -0.77 3.67 -7.18
CA TRP A 49 -1.04 2.39 -7.85
C TRP A 49 -2.47 2.31 -8.39
N THR A 50 -2.83 3.32 -9.18
CA THR A 50 -4.19 3.53 -9.73
C THR A 50 -4.26 3.55 -11.25
N TYR A 51 -3.13 3.31 -11.92
CA TYR A 51 -3.00 3.28 -13.37
C TYR A 51 -2.88 1.84 -13.89
N ALA A 52 -3.53 1.56 -15.00
CA ALA A 52 -3.35 0.33 -15.79
C ALA A 52 -3.55 0.65 -17.27
N GLY A 53 -2.68 0.14 -18.15
CA GLY A 53 -2.71 0.46 -19.57
C GLY A 53 -2.54 1.96 -19.88
N GLY A 54 -1.74 2.67 -19.09
CA GLY A 54 -1.49 4.12 -19.26
C GLY A 54 -2.63 5.04 -18.81
N LYS A 55 -3.75 4.50 -18.33
CA LYS A 55 -4.92 5.25 -17.88
C LYS A 55 -5.18 5.02 -16.39
N GLN A 56 -5.66 6.05 -15.70
CA GLN A 56 -6.12 5.94 -14.32
C GLN A 56 -7.52 5.30 -14.26
N TRP A 57 -7.71 4.35 -13.35
CA TRP A 57 -8.97 3.60 -13.20
C TRP A 57 -9.67 3.93 -11.90
N LYS A 58 -10.95 4.31 -11.98
CA LYS A 58 -11.79 4.59 -10.80
C LYS A 58 -11.82 3.43 -9.80
N GLY A 59 -11.95 2.19 -10.29
CA GLY A 59 -11.95 0.99 -9.45
C GLY A 59 -10.64 0.81 -8.67
N LEU A 60 -9.50 1.12 -9.29
CA LEU A 60 -8.21 1.09 -8.59
C LEU A 60 -8.12 2.22 -7.56
N MET A 61 -8.57 3.44 -7.88
CA MET A 61 -8.59 4.54 -6.92
C MET A 61 -9.39 4.17 -5.66
N THR A 62 -10.62 3.68 -5.82
CA THR A 62 -11.46 3.27 -4.69
C THR A 62 -10.82 2.14 -3.90
N ARG A 63 -10.26 1.12 -4.58
CA ARG A 63 -9.52 0.04 -3.92
C ARG A 63 -8.36 0.57 -3.06
N ARG A 64 -7.57 1.50 -3.58
CA ARG A 64 -6.40 2.04 -2.87
C ARG A 64 -6.78 2.93 -1.70
N GLU A 65 -7.89 3.66 -1.76
CA GLU A 65 -8.38 4.40 -0.58
C GLU A 65 -8.81 3.46 0.54
N ILE A 66 -9.56 2.39 0.24
CA ILE A 66 -9.96 1.40 1.25
C ILE A 66 -8.74 0.70 1.85
N GLU A 67 -7.80 0.24 1.01
CA GLU A 67 -6.55 -0.35 1.50
C GLU A 67 -5.76 0.64 2.36
N ARG A 68 -5.77 1.93 2.04
CA ARG A 68 -5.10 2.98 2.81
C ARG A 68 -5.78 3.21 4.16
N GLU A 69 -7.10 3.21 4.22
CA GLU A 69 -7.86 3.33 5.47
C GLU A 69 -7.54 2.16 6.41
N VAL A 70 -7.58 0.92 5.91
CA VAL A 70 -7.17 -0.27 6.68
C VAL A 70 -5.69 -0.17 7.08
N CYS A 71 -4.83 0.32 6.20
CA CYS A 71 -3.40 0.49 6.46
C CYS A 71 -3.12 1.43 7.64
N LEU A 72 -3.96 2.47 7.82
CA LEU A 72 -3.86 3.49 8.86
C LEU A 72 -4.70 3.18 10.12
N TRP A 73 -5.49 2.12 10.12
CA TRP A 73 -6.49 1.84 11.16
C TRP A 73 -5.90 1.77 12.58
N GLY A 74 -4.71 1.18 12.74
CA GLY A 74 -4.03 1.06 14.03
C GLY A 74 -3.17 2.27 14.40
N GLN A 75 -3.21 3.35 13.62
CA GLN A 75 -2.44 4.58 13.84
C GLN A 75 -3.30 5.75 14.32
N GLN A 76 -4.60 5.52 14.55
CA GLN A 76 -5.52 6.49 15.15
C GLN A 76 -5.45 6.45 16.67
#